data_AF-A0A2L2SWY5-F1
#
_entry.id   AF-A0A2L2SWY5-F1
#
_cell.length_a   1.000
_cell.length_b   1.000
_cell.length_c   1.000
_cell.angle_alpha   90.00
_cell.angle_beta   90.00
_cell.angle_gamma   90.00
#
_symmetry.space_group_name_H-M   'P 1'
#
loop_
_entity.id
_entity.type
_entity.pdbx_description
1 polymer ?
#
loop_
_entity_poly.entity_id
_entity_poly.type
_entity_poly.pdbx_seq_one_letter_code
_entity_poly.pdbx_strand_id
1 'polypeptide(L)'
;MMVYALASALPMLIFGYLGPIIRRRCPEGFVLTEWTRQRYGVITMLYLSFMSMVTLFLYMVSELSAIGQVVQALTGLDPLPVMIVQCAITTIYTSLGGFRISFITDVVQGTMVIGLVIIAAITIGAKTEIQRPLIDESGLTKPNLLGWQLLYILPVAVLTNDFFLSSFWLRTFASKTDKDLRIGTTIATIVILCVLTLVGSTGLIAVWSGALPLEDSAGSGSVAFFVLLETLPSWVVGIVLVMVVTMSTAAFDSLQSAMVSSGSNDLFRNKLNIWYIRAIVVLIIIPVIAIALKAPSVLQIWLITDLISAATIPVLVIGLIDKFYWWHGFEVVVGGLGGILTVFIFGCVYYGNAQEAGELLLVQKGLYGNDWSAFGAFVAAPVGSLLWGLGAMAVRITFQYVYAKVRGHRFDALDRPLNLRPASREDDTPSENLVSQTAGKFF
;
A
#
# COMPACT_ATOMS: atom_id res chain seq x y z
N MET A 1 -17.03 3.23 -7.70
CA MET A 1 -16.16 4.26 -8.32
C MET A 1 -15.84 5.42 -7.38
N MET A 2 -16.77 6.33 -7.07
CA MET A 2 -16.49 7.55 -6.27
C MET A 2 -15.87 7.25 -4.90
N VAL A 3 -16.43 6.26 -4.19
CA VAL A 3 -15.89 5.80 -2.89
C VAL A 3 -14.45 5.36 -3.03
N TYR A 4 -14.12 4.60 -4.08
CA TYR A 4 -12.74 4.16 -4.35
C TYR A 4 -11.81 5.34 -4.66
N ALA A 5 -12.21 6.25 -5.56
CA ALA A 5 -11.39 7.42 -5.91
C ALA A 5 -11.11 8.31 -4.69
N LEU A 6 -12.11 8.54 -3.83
CA LEU A 6 -11.95 9.29 -2.58
C LEU A 6 -11.10 8.54 -1.56
N ALA A 7 -11.35 7.25 -1.36
CA ALA A 7 -10.62 6.41 -0.43
C ALA A 7 -9.15 6.25 -0.82
N SER A 8 -8.82 6.27 -2.11
CA SER A 8 -7.43 6.23 -2.59
C SER A 8 -6.74 7.59 -2.53
N ALA A 9 -7.47 8.69 -2.75
CA ALA A 9 -6.88 10.02 -2.79
C ALA A 9 -6.68 10.64 -1.40
N LEU A 10 -7.69 10.57 -0.52
CA LEU A 10 -7.70 11.27 0.76
C LEU A 10 -6.57 10.86 1.73
N PRO A 11 -6.17 9.58 1.83
CA PRO A 11 -5.06 9.17 2.68
C PRO A 11 -3.74 9.91 2.41
N MET A 12 -3.51 10.39 1.18
CA MET A 12 -2.31 11.16 0.86
C MET A 12 -2.17 12.44 1.68
N LEU A 13 -3.29 13.08 2.06
CA LEU A 13 -3.28 14.27 2.91
C LEU A 13 -2.72 13.98 4.31
N ILE A 14 -2.86 12.75 4.79
CA ILE A 14 -2.37 12.36 6.12
C ILE A 14 -0.85 12.45 6.18
N PHE A 15 -0.13 12.12 5.10
CA PHE A 15 1.33 12.31 5.04
C PHE A 15 1.74 13.78 5.20
N GLY A 16 0.93 14.71 4.71
CA GLY A 16 1.16 16.15 4.89
C GLY A 16 1.07 16.63 6.34
N TYR A 17 0.36 15.89 7.20
CA TYR A 17 0.23 16.21 8.62
C TYR A 17 1.13 15.33 9.51
N LEU A 18 1.17 14.03 9.23
CA LEU A 18 1.90 13.05 10.01
C LEU A 18 3.40 13.03 9.70
N GLY A 19 3.78 13.32 8.46
CA GLY A 19 5.17 13.41 8.03
C GLY A 19 6.01 14.35 8.89
N PRO A 20 5.59 15.62 9.11
CA PRO A 20 6.28 16.55 10.00
C PRO A 20 6.39 16.06 11.45
N ILE A 21 5.36 15.39 11.97
CA ILE A 21 5.36 14.86 13.35
C ILE A 21 6.44 13.79 13.50
N ILE A 22 6.53 12.86 12.54
CA ILE A 22 7.51 11.78 12.59
C ILE A 22 8.93 12.33 12.33
N ARG A 23 9.09 13.28 11.40
CA ARG A 23 10.38 13.96 11.13
C ARG A 23 10.97 14.65 12.36
N ARG A 24 10.13 15.30 13.18
CA ARG A 24 10.58 15.93 14.42
C ARG A 24 10.98 14.92 15.49
N ARG A 25 10.43 13.71 15.47
CA ARG A 25 10.71 12.66 16.46
C ARG A 25 11.88 11.77 16.08
N CYS A 26 12.13 11.57 14.80
CA CYS A 26 13.27 10.83 14.27
C CYS A 26 13.99 11.66 13.18
N PRO A 27 14.77 12.68 13.56
CA PRO A 27 15.53 13.49 12.58
C PRO A 27 16.57 12.65 11.81
N GLU A 28 17.06 11.56 12.41
CA GLU A 28 18.03 10.61 11.84
C GLU A 28 17.36 9.37 11.22
N GLY A 29 16.05 9.16 11.42
CA GLY A 29 15.36 7.92 11.06
C GLY A 29 14.70 8.01 9.69
N PHE A 30 15.37 7.50 8.66
CA PHE A 30 14.93 7.64 7.27
C PHE A 30 13.75 6.73 6.87
N VAL A 31 13.19 5.90 7.77
CA VAL A 31 12.14 4.90 7.47
C VAL A 31 11.26 4.63 8.70
N LEU A 32 9.95 4.34 8.51
CA LEU A 32 9.01 3.94 9.58
C LEU A 32 9.54 2.77 10.44
N THR A 33 10.32 1.87 9.84
CA THR A 33 10.99 0.74 10.51
C THR A 33 12.02 1.21 11.54
N GLU A 34 12.80 2.26 11.25
CA GLU A 34 13.78 2.80 12.19
C GLU A 34 13.11 3.53 13.36
N TRP A 35 12.01 4.27 13.11
CA TRP A 35 11.19 4.79 14.21
C TRP A 35 10.63 3.65 15.09
N THR A 36 10.11 2.60 14.46
CA THR A 36 9.57 1.42 15.16
C THR A 36 10.65 0.76 16.02
N ARG A 37 11.89 0.68 15.52
CA ARG A 37 13.03 0.17 16.29
C ARG A 37 13.35 1.04 17.50
N GLN A 38 13.46 2.35 17.30
CA GLN A 38 13.78 3.28 18.39
C GLN A 38 12.69 3.29 19.47
N ARG A 39 11.42 3.15 19.06
CA ARG A 39 10.27 3.18 19.97
C ARG A 39 9.94 1.84 20.62
N TYR A 40 10.07 0.73 19.89
CA TYR A 40 9.55 -0.59 20.28
C TYR A 40 10.60 -1.71 20.28
N GLY A 41 11.84 -1.42 19.88
CA GLY A 41 12.93 -2.39 19.84
C GLY A 41 13.02 -3.18 18.53
N VAL A 42 14.05 -4.04 18.46
CA VAL A 42 14.47 -4.74 17.24
C VAL A 42 13.45 -5.77 16.76
N ILE A 43 12.80 -6.51 17.68
CA ILE A 43 11.85 -7.57 17.32
C ILE A 43 10.67 -7.00 16.53
N THR A 44 10.10 -5.89 17.02
CA THR A 44 8.98 -5.19 16.37
C THR A 44 9.37 -4.61 15.02
N MET A 45 10.60 -4.12 14.89
CA MET A 45 11.13 -3.65 13.62
C MET A 45 11.27 -4.79 12.61
N LEU A 46 11.80 -5.95 13.00
CA LEU A 46 11.89 -7.13 12.13
C LEU A 46 10.51 -7.64 11.71
N TYR A 47 9.55 -7.67 12.65
CA TYR A 47 8.15 -7.99 12.36
C TYR A 47 7.56 -7.04 11.32
N LEU A 48 7.73 -5.72 11.52
CA LEU A 48 7.23 -4.71 10.59
C LEU A 48 7.87 -4.84 9.21
N SER A 49 9.20 -5.01 9.17
CA SER A 49 9.95 -5.19 7.93
C SER A 49 9.49 -6.42 7.16
N PHE A 50 9.25 -7.54 7.86
CA PHE A 50 8.70 -8.75 7.24
C PHE A 50 7.32 -8.48 6.62
N MET A 51 6.40 -7.83 7.35
CA MET A 51 5.08 -7.47 6.81
C MET A 51 5.19 -6.54 5.59
N SER A 52 6.04 -5.52 5.66
CA SER A 52 6.33 -4.63 4.52
C SER A 52 6.91 -5.38 3.32
N MET A 53 7.81 -6.35 3.52
CA MET A 53 8.35 -7.17 2.42
C MET A 53 7.29 -8.05 1.78
N VAL A 54 6.38 -8.64 2.57
CA VAL A 54 5.24 -9.41 2.05
C VAL A 54 4.31 -8.51 1.25
N THR A 55 4.02 -7.30 1.73
CA THR A 55 3.22 -6.31 0.98
C THR A 55 3.88 -5.94 -0.34
N LEU A 56 5.17 -5.62 -0.35
CA LEU A 56 5.91 -5.30 -1.59
C LEU A 56 5.92 -6.47 -2.57
N PHE A 57 6.07 -7.70 -2.07
CA PHE A 57 6.00 -8.91 -2.89
C PHE A 57 4.64 -9.06 -3.58
N LEU A 58 3.55 -8.95 -2.82
CA LEU A 58 2.20 -9.04 -3.36
C LEU A 58 1.88 -7.87 -4.32
N TYR A 59 2.41 -6.67 -4.06
CA TYR A 59 2.33 -5.55 -4.99
C TYR A 59 3.03 -5.86 -6.32
N MET A 60 4.23 -6.44 -6.29
CA MET A 60 4.93 -6.87 -7.50
C MET A 60 4.13 -7.92 -8.28
N VAL A 61 3.47 -8.86 -7.59
CA VAL A 61 2.59 -9.85 -8.22
C VAL A 61 1.40 -9.17 -8.88
N SER A 62 0.77 -8.23 -8.17
CA SER A 62 -0.40 -7.51 -8.66
C SER A 62 -0.08 -6.67 -9.91
N GLU A 63 1.10 -6.03 -9.94
CA GLU A 63 1.56 -5.21 -11.05
C GLU A 63 1.81 -6.05 -12.31
N LEU A 64 2.51 -7.18 -12.15
CA LEU A 64 2.75 -8.10 -13.27
C LEU A 64 1.47 -8.82 -13.73
N SER A 65 0.53 -9.08 -12.82
CA SER A 65 -0.77 -9.63 -13.20
C SER A 65 -1.59 -8.60 -13.99
N ALA A 66 -1.58 -7.33 -13.56
CA ALA A 66 -2.27 -6.25 -14.26
C ALA A 66 -1.75 -6.08 -15.69
N ILE A 67 -0.43 -5.99 -15.89
CA ILE A 67 0.12 -5.86 -17.25
C ILE A 67 -0.20 -7.08 -18.11
N GLY A 68 -0.18 -8.29 -17.52
CA GLY A 68 -0.56 -9.50 -18.22
C GLY A 68 -2.02 -9.47 -18.72
N GLN A 69 -2.95 -9.04 -17.87
CA GLN A 69 -4.36 -8.87 -18.24
C GLN A 69 -4.53 -7.82 -19.35
N VAL A 70 -3.82 -6.70 -19.29
CA VAL A 70 -3.89 -5.64 -20.31
C VAL A 70 -3.35 -6.11 -21.66
N VAL A 71 -2.19 -6.77 -21.68
CA VAL A 71 -1.59 -7.29 -22.91
C VAL A 71 -2.49 -8.34 -23.54
N GLN A 72 -2.99 -9.28 -22.75
CA GLN A 72 -3.89 -10.32 -23.24
C GLN A 72 -5.18 -9.72 -23.81
N ALA A 73 -5.76 -8.73 -23.13
CA ALA A 73 -6.99 -8.10 -23.59
C ALA A 73 -6.82 -7.28 -24.87
N LEU A 74 -5.73 -6.53 -25.01
CA LEU A 74 -5.52 -5.66 -26.16
C LEU A 74 -4.88 -6.34 -27.38
N THR A 75 -4.21 -7.48 -27.19
CA THR A 75 -3.45 -8.14 -28.27
C THR A 75 -3.78 -9.61 -28.47
N GLY A 76 -4.45 -10.25 -27.50
CA GLY A 76 -4.68 -11.71 -27.50
C GLY A 76 -3.41 -12.55 -27.31
N LEU A 77 -2.24 -11.92 -27.10
CA LEU A 77 -0.96 -12.63 -26.96
C LEU A 77 -0.79 -13.22 -25.56
N ASP A 78 0.07 -14.24 -25.47
CA ASP A 78 0.55 -14.76 -24.19
C ASP A 78 1.26 -13.65 -23.40
N PRO A 79 0.85 -13.35 -22.16
CA PRO A 79 1.47 -12.30 -21.36
C PRO A 79 2.89 -12.66 -20.87
N LEU A 80 3.26 -13.95 -20.83
CA LEU A 80 4.53 -14.40 -20.24
C LEU A 80 5.78 -13.72 -20.84
N PRO A 81 5.96 -13.63 -22.18
CA PRO A 81 7.14 -12.98 -22.75
C PRO A 81 7.23 -11.50 -22.38
N VAL A 82 6.10 -10.79 -22.34
CA VAL A 82 6.06 -9.37 -21.98
C VAL A 82 6.48 -9.18 -20.52
N MET A 83 5.97 -10.01 -19.61
CA MET A 83 6.34 -9.96 -18.20
C MET A 83 7.84 -10.24 -17.98
N ILE A 84 8.41 -11.23 -18.68
CA ILE A 84 9.84 -11.55 -18.59
C ILE A 84 10.69 -10.40 -19.10
N VAL A 85 10.35 -9.84 -20.27
CA VAL A 85 11.09 -8.72 -20.87
C VAL A 85 11.01 -7.48 -19.98
N GLN A 86 9.82 -7.16 -19.46
CA GLN A 86 9.63 -6.08 -18.50
C GLN A 86 10.52 -6.27 -17.28
N CYS A 87 10.47 -7.44 -16.63
CA CYS A 87 11.28 -7.73 -15.45
C CYS A 87 12.79 -7.66 -15.73
N ALA A 88 13.24 -8.14 -16.89
CA ALA A 88 14.64 -8.12 -17.27
C ALA A 88 15.13 -6.68 -17.48
N ILE A 89 14.37 -5.88 -18.25
CA ILE A 89 14.71 -4.48 -18.52
C ILE A 89 14.73 -3.68 -17.22
N THR A 90 13.68 -3.79 -16.38
CA THR A 90 13.61 -3.08 -15.10
C THR A 90 14.80 -3.43 -14.21
N THR A 91 15.05 -4.71 -14.02
CA THR A 91 16.18 -5.17 -13.20
C THR A 91 17.52 -4.61 -13.70
N ILE A 92 17.75 -4.60 -15.02
CA ILE A 92 19.00 -4.08 -15.59
C ILE A 92 19.17 -2.60 -15.26
N TYR A 93 18.23 -1.73 -15.64
CA TYR A 93 18.43 -0.30 -15.45
C TYR A 93 18.36 0.12 -13.97
N THR A 94 17.53 -0.54 -13.16
CA THR A 94 17.44 -0.26 -11.71
C THR A 94 18.71 -0.71 -10.99
N SER A 95 19.33 -1.81 -11.41
CA SER A 95 20.62 -2.24 -10.87
C SER A 95 21.75 -1.24 -11.21
N LEU A 96 21.71 -0.62 -12.39
CA LEU A 96 22.73 0.34 -12.82
C LEU A 96 22.54 1.73 -12.20
N GLY A 97 21.30 2.18 -12.05
CA GLY A 97 20.97 3.57 -11.67
C GLY A 97 20.51 3.81 -10.25
N GLY A 98 20.08 2.77 -9.54
CA GLY A 98 19.48 2.90 -8.21
C GLY A 98 18.27 3.86 -8.17
N PHE A 99 18.03 4.45 -6.99
CA PHE A 99 16.83 5.25 -6.70
C PHE A 99 16.73 6.53 -7.55
N ARG A 100 17.86 7.11 -8.00
CA ARG A 100 17.84 8.34 -8.82
C ARG A 100 17.23 8.12 -10.19
N ILE A 101 17.52 6.99 -10.85
CA ILE A 101 16.91 6.69 -12.15
C ILE A 101 15.42 6.44 -11.98
N SER A 102 15.00 5.69 -10.95
CA SER A 102 13.59 5.47 -10.60
C SER A 102 12.83 6.80 -10.38
N PHE A 103 13.45 7.78 -9.73
CA PHE A 103 12.82 9.10 -9.58
C PHE A 103 12.63 9.85 -10.91
N ILE A 104 13.58 9.73 -11.84
CA ILE A 104 13.47 10.38 -13.16
C ILE A 104 12.39 9.68 -14.00
N THR A 105 12.34 8.35 -13.98
CA THR A 105 11.31 7.59 -14.68
C THR A 105 9.91 7.90 -14.14
N ASP A 106 9.76 8.07 -12.82
CA ASP A 106 8.49 8.49 -12.20
C ASP A 106 7.98 9.83 -12.75
N VAL A 107 8.85 10.82 -12.96
CA VAL A 107 8.45 12.14 -13.50
C VAL A 107 7.95 12.03 -14.94
N VAL A 108 8.65 11.24 -15.76
CA VAL A 108 8.25 10.99 -17.15
C VAL A 108 6.90 10.29 -17.19
N GLN A 109 6.69 9.29 -16.33
CA GLN A 109 5.42 8.56 -16.24
C GLN A 109 4.27 9.39 -15.72
N GLY A 110 4.50 10.28 -14.74
CA GLY A 110 3.49 11.22 -14.28
C GLY A 110 2.92 12.05 -15.43
N THR A 111 3.75 12.37 -16.44
CA THR A 111 3.32 13.02 -17.68
C THR A 111 2.56 12.07 -18.61
N MET A 112 2.98 10.81 -18.72
CA MET A 112 2.29 9.79 -19.52
C MET A 112 0.88 9.48 -19.00
N VAL A 113 0.65 9.51 -17.69
CA VAL A 113 -0.69 9.38 -17.08
C VAL A 113 -1.63 10.46 -17.62
N ILE A 114 -1.15 11.71 -17.72
CA ILE A 114 -1.94 12.82 -18.27
C ILE A 114 -2.25 12.55 -19.75
N GLY A 115 -1.28 12.05 -20.52
CA GLY A 115 -1.48 11.66 -21.92
C GLY A 115 -2.55 10.56 -22.07
N LEU A 116 -2.49 9.53 -21.24
CA LEU A 116 -3.47 8.44 -21.23
C LEU A 116 -4.87 8.94 -20.86
N VAL A 117 -4.98 9.86 -19.90
CA VAL A 117 -6.24 10.52 -19.54
C VAL A 117 -6.82 11.34 -20.70
N ILE A 118 -5.98 12.06 -21.45
CA ILE A 118 -6.42 12.80 -22.64
C ILE A 118 -6.95 11.85 -23.70
N ILE A 119 -6.22 10.76 -23.98
CA ILE A 119 -6.68 9.74 -24.94
C ILE A 119 -8.00 9.12 -24.48
N ALA A 120 -8.13 8.80 -23.20
CA ALA A 120 -9.36 8.28 -22.61
C ALA A 120 -10.54 9.25 -22.82
N ALA A 121 -10.35 10.53 -22.50
CA ALA A 121 -11.36 11.56 -22.65
C ALA A 121 -11.80 11.74 -24.11
N ILE A 122 -10.85 11.77 -25.05
CA ILE A 122 -11.13 11.86 -26.49
C ILE A 122 -11.89 10.62 -26.97
N THR A 123 -11.45 9.43 -26.55
CA THR A 123 -12.06 8.16 -26.93
C THR A 123 -13.52 8.08 -26.49
N ILE A 124 -13.77 8.38 -25.22
CA ILE A 124 -15.12 8.41 -24.66
C ILE A 124 -15.97 9.44 -25.41
N GLY A 125 -15.44 10.65 -25.61
CA GLY A 125 -16.20 11.74 -26.22
C GLY A 125 -16.47 11.58 -27.72
N ALA A 126 -15.60 10.90 -28.47
CA ALA A 126 -15.67 10.84 -29.93
C ALA A 126 -16.26 9.53 -30.49
N LYS A 127 -16.12 8.41 -29.77
CA LYS A 127 -16.43 7.07 -30.30
C LYS A 127 -17.51 6.32 -29.51
N THR A 128 -17.79 6.73 -28.27
CA THR A 128 -18.68 5.96 -27.43
C THR A 128 -20.10 6.50 -27.49
N GLU A 129 -20.98 5.79 -28.20
CA GLU A 129 -22.42 6.06 -28.14
C GLU A 129 -23.02 5.39 -26.91
N ILE A 130 -23.46 6.22 -25.96
CA ILE A 130 -24.09 5.76 -24.73
C ILE A 130 -25.54 5.38 -25.03
N GLN A 131 -25.87 4.11 -24.83
CA GLN A 131 -27.23 3.62 -24.99
C GLN A 131 -28.02 3.92 -23.71
N ARG A 132 -28.92 4.91 -23.77
CA ARG A 132 -29.71 5.36 -22.62
C ARG A 132 -30.50 4.24 -21.91
N PRO A 133 -31.11 3.26 -22.59
CA PRO A 133 -31.81 2.16 -21.91
C PRO A 133 -30.92 1.34 -20.98
N LEU A 134 -29.65 1.11 -21.37
CA LEU A 134 -28.67 0.38 -20.57
C LEU A 134 -28.26 1.12 -19.30
N ILE A 135 -28.42 2.44 -19.22
CA ILE A 135 -28.17 3.19 -17.99
C ILE A 135 -29.15 2.76 -16.89
N ASP A 136 -30.44 2.71 -17.23
CA ASP A 136 -31.50 2.37 -16.27
C ASP A 136 -31.54 0.88 -15.95
N GLU A 137 -31.27 0.03 -16.96
CA GLU A 137 -31.20 -1.43 -16.81
C GLU A 137 -29.97 -1.88 -16.02
N SER A 138 -28.81 -1.24 -16.21
CA SER A 138 -27.59 -1.63 -15.51
C SER A 138 -27.67 -1.49 -13.99
N GLY A 139 -28.54 -0.61 -13.47
CA GLY A 139 -28.68 -0.34 -12.05
C GLY A 139 -27.42 0.23 -11.38
N LEU A 140 -26.37 0.56 -12.14
CA LEU A 140 -25.07 1.01 -11.63
C LEU A 140 -25.13 2.40 -10.99
N THR A 141 -26.19 3.16 -11.28
CA THR A 141 -26.48 4.48 -10.68
C THR A 141 -27.26 4.36 -9.37
N LYS A 142 -27.77 3.18 -9.03
CA LYS A 142 -28.56 2.95 -7.82
C LYS A 142 -27.65 2.67 -6.61
N PRO A 143 -28.09 2.99 -5.39
CA PRO A 143 -27.37 2.61 -4.19
C PRO A 143 -27.22 1.09 -4.12
N ASN A 144 -26.00 0.62 -3.86
CA ASN A 144 -25.72 -0.79 -3.66
C ASN A 144 -25.09 -1.00 -2.27
N LEU A 145 -25.41 -2.12 -1.63
CA LEU A 145 -24.86 -2.55 -0.35
C LEU A 145 -23.33 -2.52 -0.35
N LEU A 146 -22.73 -3.00 -1.44
CA LEU A 146 -21.29 -2.98 -1.62
C LEU A 146 -20.71 -1.57 -1.54
N GLY A 147 -21.38 -0.56 -2.13
CA GLY A 147 -20.94 0.83 -2.07
C GLY A 147 -20.84 1.36 -0.64
N TRP A 148 -21.77 0.95 0.24
CA TRP A 148 -21.75 1.30 1.66
C TRP A 148 -20.64 0.57 2.43
N GLN A 149 -20.42 -0.71 2.16
CA GLN A 149 -19.32 -1.46 2.76
C GLN A 149 -17.96 -0.87 2.38
N LEU A 150 -17.78 -0.51 1.11
CA LEU A 150 -16.55 0.10 0.60
C LEU A 150 -16.23 1.46 1.22
N LEU A 151 -17.24 2.17 1.74
CA LEU A 151 -17.05 3.47 2.41
C LEU A 151 -16.19 3.33 3.67
N TYR A 152 -16.21 2.16 4.31
CA TYR A 152 -15.35 1.84 5.44
C TYR A 152 -14.12 1.04 5.02
N ILE A 153 -14.31 -0.02 4.22
CA ILE A 153 -13.24 -0.96 3.86
C ILE A 153 -12.07 -0.22 3.22
N LEU A 154 -12.32 0.56 2.16
CA LEU A 154 -11.26 1.14 1.35
C LEU A 154 -10.45 2.23 2.10
N PRO A 155 -11.07 3.18 2.83
CA PRO A 155 -10.27 4.15 3.57
C PRO A 155 -9.39 3.50 4.63
N VAL A 156 -9.86 2.48 5.35
CA VAL A 156 -9.05 1.76 6.35
C VAL A 156 -7.94 0.97 5.67
N ALA A 157 -8.28 0.23 4.61
CA ALA A 157 -7.38 -0.56 3.79
C ALA A 157 -6.23 0.29 3.24
N VAL A 158 -6.55 1.30 2.42
CA VAL A 158 -5.57 2.14 1.74
C VAL A 158 -4.75 2.92 2.75
N LEU A 159 -5.39 3.56 3.74
CA LEU A 159 -4.66 4.37 4.72
C LEU A 159 -3.64 3.54 5.48
N THR A 160 -4.02 2.35 5.98
CA THR A 160 -3.08 1.52 6.72
C THR A 160 -1.99 0.98 5.81
N ASN A 161 -2.34 0.58 4.59
CA ASN A 161 -1.36 0.03 3.66
C ASN A 161 -0.32 1.07 3.20
N ASP A 162 -0.71 2.34 3.04
CA ASP A 162 0.22 3.41 2.69
C ASP A 162 1.36 3.57 3.72
N PHE A 163 1.15 3.20 4.99
CA PHE A 163 2.21 3.23 6.00
C PHE A 163 3.33 2.22 5.72
N PHE A 164 3.06 1.09 5.05
CA PHE A 164 4.09 0.11 4.70
C PHE A 164 4.94 0.54 3.50
N LEU A 165 4.44 1.45 2.67
CA LEU A 165 5.12 1.87 1.46
C LEU A 165 6.22 2.88 1.79
N SER A 166 7.44 2.37 1.97
CA SER A 166 8.65 3.15 2.25
C SER A 166 8.88 4.27 1.24
N SER A 167 8.50 4.09 -0.03
CA SER A 167 8.58 5.12 -1.07
C SER A 167 7.83 6.41 -0.73
N PHE A 168 6.68 6.35 -0.06
CA PHE A 168 5.94 7.55 0.36
C PHE A 168 6.64 8.28 1.49
N TRP A 169 7.19 7.52 2.44
CA TRP A 169 7.98 8.09 3.54
C TRP A 169 9.23 8.79 3.02
N LEU A 170 9.99 8.14 2.13
CA LEU A 170 11.21 8.71 1.55
C LEU A 170 10.95 10.08 0.90
N ARG A 171 9.87 10.20 0.11
CA ARG A 171 9.48 11.47 -0.52
C ARG A 171 8.99 12.51 0.51
N THR A 172 8.31 12.05 1.55
CA THR A 172 7.86 12.91 2.67
C THR A 172 9.05 13.51 3.43
N PHE A 173 10.08 12.71 3.74
CA PHE A 173 11.29 13.16 4.44
C PHE A 173 12.23 13.99 3.56
N ALA A 174 12.23 13.77 2.25
CA ALA A 174 13.01 14.57 1.29
C ALA A 174 12.44 15.98 1.03
N SER A 175 11.25 16.29 1.55
CA SER A 175 10.62 17.61 1.38
C SER A 175 11.43 18.73 2.06
N LYS A 176 11.55 19.87 1.38
CA LYS A 176 12.31 21.04 1.87
C LYS A 176 11.66 21.65 3.11
N THR A 177 10.35 21.85 3.08
CA THR A 177 9.58 22.45 4.18
C THR A 177 8.26 21.71 4.44
N ASP A 178 7.74 21.82 5.66
CA ASP A 178 6.42 21.30 6.04
C ASP A 178 5.30 21.90 5.15
N LYS A 179 5.49 23.14 4.67
CA LYS A 179 4.54 23.82 3.76
C LYS A 179 4.56 23.19 2.37
N ASP A 180 5.75 22.95 1.81
CA ASP A 180 5.90 22.33 0.49
C ASP A 180 5.33 20.91 0.48
N LEU A 181 5.53 20.17 1.57
CA LEU A 181 4.96 18.83 1.74
C LEU A 181 3.42 18.86 1.72
N ARG A 182 2.79 19.80 2.44
CA ARG A 182 1.32 19.95 2.45
C ARG A 182 0.77 20.34 1.08
N ILE A 183 1.45 21.23 0.37
CA ILE A 183 1.05 21.62 -0.98
C ILE A 183 1.18 20.42 -1.92
N GLY A 184 2.32 19.71 -1.90
CA GLY A 184 2.57 18.54 -2.73
C GLY A 184 1.55 17.42 -2.51
N THR A 185 1.26 17.08 -1.25
CA THR A 185 0.25 16.07 -0.90
C THR A 185 -1.17 16.49 -1.29
N THR A 186 -1.50 17.78 -1.19
CA THR A 186 -2.81 18.30 -1.63
C THR A 186 -2.96 18.24 -3.15
N ILE A 187 -1.94 18.64 -3.91
CA ILE A 187 -1.95 18.55 -5.38
C ILE A 187 -2.05 17.09 -5.80
N ALA A 188 -1.26 16.19 -5.19
CA ALA A 188 -1.33 14.76 -5.47
C ALA A 188 -2.74 14.20 -5.21
N THR A 189 -3.37 14.56 -4.10
CA THR A 189 -4.75 14.16 -3.76
C THR A 189 -5.73 14.57 -4.85
N ILE A 190 -5.68 15.82 -5.31
CA ILE A 190 -6.59 16.33 -6.35
C ILE A 190 -6.36 15.61 -7.68
N VAL A 191 -5.09 15.44 -8.08
CA VAL A 191 -4.74 14.76 -9.34
C VAL A 191 -5.19 13.30 -9.31
N ILE A 192 -4.88 12.56 -8.24
CA ILE A 192 -5.31 11.16 -8.06
C ILE A 192 -6.83 11.06 -8.12
N LEU A 193 -7.56 11.95 -7.42
CA LEU A 193 -9.01 11.96 -7.43
C LEU A 193 -9.57 12.16 -8.85
N CYS A 194 -9.05 13.14 -9.59
CA CYS A 194 -9.46 13.40 -10.97
C CYS A 194 -9.18 12.21 -11.89
N VAL A 195 -7.96 11.66 -11.84
CA VAL A 195 -7.54 10.54 -12.69
C VAL A 195 -8.35 9.29 -12.39
N LEU A 196 -8.49 8.89 -11.11
CA LEU A 196 -9.26 7.71 -10.73
C LEU A 196 -10.75 7.86 -11.01
N THR A 197 -11.30 9.07 -10.91
CA THR A 197 -12.70 9.33 -11.27
C THR A 197 -12.90 9.16 -12.77
N LEU A 198 -11.99 9.70 -13.59
CA LEU A 198 -12.07 9.63 -15.04
C LEU A 198 -11.86 8.19 -15.54
N VAL A 199 -10.79 7.52 -15.10
CA VAL A 199 -10.53 6.12 -15.46
C VAL A 199 -11.63 5.23 -14.92
N GLY A 200 -12.08 5.41 -13.67
CA GLY A 200 -13.17 4.64 -13.10
C GLY A 200 -14.51 4.81 -13.83
N SER A 201 -14.76 5.99 -14.41
CA SER A 201 -15.99 6.24 -15.18
C SER A 201 -16.03 5.45 -16.48
N THR A 202 -14.87 5.10 -17.03
CA THR A 202 -14.78 4.27 -18.24
C THR A 202 -15.39 2.89 -18.03
N GLY A 203 -15.34 2.33 -16.81
CA GLY A 203 -16.02 1.08 -16.49
C GLY A 203 -17.54 1.16 -16.60
N LEU A 204 -18.15 2.28 -16.16
CA LEU A 204 -19.58 2.53 -16.33
C LEU A 204 -19.93 2.69 -17.81
N ILE A 205 -19.12 3.47 -18.52
CA ILE A 205 -19.28 3.75 -19.94
C ILE A 205 -19.15 2.48 -20.79
N ALA A 206 -18.28 1.55 -20.42
CA ALA A 206 -18.10 0.26 -21.09
C ALA A 206 -19.37 -0.59 -21.05
N VAL A 207 -20.08 -0.58 -19.91
CA VAL A 207 -21.36 -1.27 -19.77
C VAL A 207 -22.46 -0.53 -20.53
N TRP A 208 -22.52 0.81 -20.40
CA TRP A 208 -23.57 1.60 -21.05
C TRP A 208 -23.45 1.74 -22.57
N SER A 209 -22.26 1.48 -23.13
CA SER A 209 -22.05 1.38 -24.58
C SER A 209 -22.38 -0.01 -25.12
N GLY A 210 -22.55 -1.00 -24.25
CA GLY A 210 -22.71 -2.42 -24.62
C GLY A 210 -21.40 -3.10 -24.98
N ALA A 211 -20.24 -2.44 -24.81
CA ALA A 211 -18.93 -3.03 -25.07
C ALA A 211 -18.56 -4.13 -24.06
N LEU A 212 -19.11 -4.06 -22.84
CA LEU A 212 -18.94 -5.07 -21.80
C LEU A 212 -20.31 -5.60 -21.34
N PRO A 213 -20.63 -6.90 -21.52
CA PRO A 213 -21.85 -7.48 -20.98
C PRO A 213 -21.92 -7.39 -19.46
N LEU A 214 -23.12 -7.17 -18.92
CA LEU A 214 -23.36 -7.06 -17.46
C LEU A 214 -22.91 -8.31 -16.68
N GLU A 215 -22.98 -9.49 -17.29
CA GLU A 215 -22.59 -10.77 -16.68
C GLU A 215 -21.07 -10.89 -16.48
N ASP A 216 -20.26 -10.34 -17.41
CA ASP A 216 -18.79 -10.37 -17.34
C ASP A 216 -18.20 -9.17 -16.58
N SER A 217 -19.04 -8.20 -16.20
CA SER A 217 -18.65 -6.93 -15.60
C SER A 217 -18.03 -7.05 -14.21
N ALA A 218 -18.46 -8.05 -13.42
CA ALA A 218 -18.00 -8.24 -12.05
C ALA A 218 -16.56 -8.79 -11.97
N GLY A 219 -16.14 -9.58 -12.96
CA GLY A 219 -14.80 -10.18 -13.04
C GLY A 219 -13.80 -9.33 -13.82
N SER A 220 -14.26 -8.60 -14.84
CA SER A 220 -13.41 -7.90 -15.81
C SER A 220 -13.23 -6.41 -15.54
N GLY A 221 -13.64 -5.92 -14.36
CA GLY A 221 -13.58 -4.49 -14.01
C GLY A 221 -12.18 -3.87 -14.09
N SER A 222 -11.11 -4.66 -13.90
CA SER A 222 -9.71 -4.22 -14.06
C SER A 222 -9.33 -3.88 -15.50
N VAL A 223 -10.04 -4.46 -16.48
CA VAL A 223 -9.72 -4.38 -17.92
C VAL A 223 -10.74 -3.54 -18.69
N ALA A 224 -11.86 -3.17 -18.08
CA ALA A 224 -12.96 -2.45 -18.73
C ALA A 224 -12.53 -1.19 -19.51
N PHE A 225 -11.55 -0.45 -18.98
CA PHE A 225 -10.95 0.69 -19.69
C PHE A 225 -10.28 0.27 -21.01
N PHE A 226 -9.52 -0.82 -20.99
CA PHE A 226 -8.78 -1.32 -22.14
C PHE A 226 -9.68 -1.94 -23.21
N VAL A 227 -10.77 -2.60 -22.79
CA VAL A 227 -11.80 -3.11 -23.72
C VAL A 227 -12.42 -1.95 -24.52
N LEU A 228 -12.71 -0.81 -23.88
CA LEU A 228 -13.18 0.37 -24.60
C LEU A 228 -12.15 0.90 -25.60
N LEU A 229 -10.86 0.86 -25.24
CA LEU A 229 -9.79 1.33 -26.11
C LEU A 229 -9.54 0.41 -27.31
N GLU A 230 -9.88 -0.88 -27.22
CA GLU A 230 -9.76 -1.83 -28.35
C GLU A 230 -10.61 -1.39 -29.56
N THR A 231 -11.68 -0.64 -29.34
CA THR A 231 -12.53 -0.08 -30.40
C THR A 231 -11.85 1.01 -31.24
N LEU A 232 -10.68 1.50 -30.81
CA LEU A 232 -9.92 2.54 -31.50
C LEU A 232 -9.06 1.97 -32.63
N PRO A 233 -8.61 2.84 -33.57
CA PRO A 233 -7.62 2.45 -34.56
C PRO A 233 -6.38 1.83 -33.91
N SER A 234 -5.83 0.77 -34.52
CA SER A 234 -4.72 -0.01 -33.96
C SER A 234 -3.48 0.81 -33.59
N TRP A 235 -3.24 1.93 -34.27
CA TRP A 235 -2.13 2.83 -33.94
C TRP A 235 -2.32 3.54 -32.58
N VAL A 236 -3.56 3.85 -32.18
CA VAL A 236 -3.87 4.43 -30.87
C VAL A 236 -3.70 3.37 -29.78
N VAL A 237 -4.20 2.16 -30.02
CA VAL A 237 -4.02 1.02 -29.11
C VAL A 237 -2.53 0.75 -28.88
N GLY A 238 -1.72 0.78 -29.94
CA GLY A 238 -0.26 0.65 -29.84
C GLY A 238 0.38 1.73 -28.96
N ILE A 239 -0.04 2.99 -29.10
CA ILE A 239 0.43 4.09 -28.25
C ILE A 239 0.03 3.88 -26.78
N VAL A 240 -1.20 3.45 -26.51
CA VAL A 240 -1.66 3.18 -25.14
C VAL A 240 -0.89 2.00 -24.54
N LEU A 241 -0.69 0.91 -25.29
CA LEU A 241 0.11 -0.22 -24.83
C LEU A 241 1.53 0.20 -24.43
N VAL A 242 2.20 1.01 -25.26
CA VAL A 242 3.52 1.55 -24.93
C VAL A 242 3.46 2.37 -23.64
N MET A 243 2.47 3.24 -23.48
CA MET A 243 2.32 4.02 -22.25
C MET A 243 2.09 3.14 -21.01
N VAL A 244 1.21 2.16 -21.09
CA VAL A 244 0.88 1.28 -19.95
C VAL A 244 2.06 0.39 -19.58
N VAL A 245 2.72 -0.23 -20.56
CA VAL A 245 3.95 -1.01 -20.31
C VAL A 245 5.01 -0.12 -19.69
N THR A 246 5.19 1.10 -20.23
CA THR A 246 6.18 2.05 -19.69
C THR A 246 5.82 2.50 -18.29
N MET A 247 4.53 2.70 -17.96
CA MET A 247 4.09 3.03 -16.60
C MET A 247 4.32 1.87 -15.64
N SER A 248 3.98 0.65 -16.07
CA SER A 248 4.18 -0.56 -15.28
C SER A 248 5.65 -0.84 -14.99
N THR A 249 6.55 -0.56 -15.94
CA THR A 249 7.98 -0.78 -15.74
C THR A 249 8.54 0.06 -14.59
N ALA A 250 8.24 1.37 -14.48
CA ALA A 250 8.71 2.13 -13.31
C ALA A 250 7.89 1.95 -12.04
N ALA A 251 6.60 1.60 -12.11
CA ALA A 251 5.90 1.12 -10.91
C ALA A 251 6.65 -0.10 -10.33
N PHE A 252 7.04 -1.03 -11.20
CA PHE A 252 7.81 -2.21 -10.82
C PHE A 252 9.23 -1.88 -10.36
N ASP A 253 9.92 -0.91 -10.96
CA ASP A 253 11.25 -0.49 -10.49
C ASP A 253 11.23 0.14 -9.09
N SER A 254 10.17 0.88 -8.77
CA SER A 254 9.97 1.50 -7.47
C SER A 254 9.77 0.41 -6.41
N LEU A 255 8.98 -0.62 -6.73
CA LEU A 255 8.77 -1.78 -5.87
C LEU A 255 10.04 -2.61 -5.67
N GLN A 256 10.81 -2.86 -6.75
CA GLN A 256 12.10 -3.54 -6.65
C GLN A 256 13.09 -2.76 -5.79
N SER A 257 13.19 -1.44 -6.01
CA SER A 257 14.08 -0.56 -5.26
C SER A 257 13.69 -0.50 -3.77
N ALA A 258 12.39 -0.42 -3.48
CA ALA A 258 11.86 -0.47 -2.12
C ALA A 258 12.20 -1.81 -1.45
N MET A 259 12.04 -2.93 -2.16
CA MET A 259 12.36 -4.26 -1.65
C MET A 259 13.86 -4.43 -1.36
N VAL A 260 14.73 -3.94 -2.25
CA VAL A 260 16.20 -3.92 -2.02
C VAL A 260 16.55 -3.04 -0.83
N SER A 261 15.93 -1.85 -0.71
CA SER A 261 16.19 -0.91 0.38
C SER A 261 15.75 -1.46 1.74
N SER A 262 14.52 -1.97 1.85
CA SER A 262 13.99 -2.60 3.05
C SER A 262 14.79 -3.84 3.42
N GLY A 263 15.12 -4.72 2.46
CA GLY A 263 15.97 -5.88 2.73
C GLY A 263 17.37 -5.48 3.22
N SER A 264 17.99 -4.47 2.60
CA SER A 264 19.32 -4.01 2.99
C SER A 264 19.36 -3.36 4.38
N ASN A 265 18.47 -2.39 4.60
CA ASN A 265 18.50 -1.54 5.77
C ASN A 265 17.87 -2.21 7.00
N ASP A 266 16.72 -2.87 6.81
CA ASP A 266 15.94 -3.39 7.93
C ASP A 266 16.42 -4.77 8.36
N LEU A 267 16.64 -5.69 7.41
CA LEU A 267 17.01 -7.08 7.71
C LEU A 267 18.51 -7.26 7.90
N PHE A 268 19.32 -6.69 7.00
CA PHE A 268 20.78 -6.88 6.99
C PHE A 268 21.59 -5.69 7.52
N ARG A 269 20.92 -4.59 7.90
CA ARG A 269 21.53 -3.37 8.47
C ARG A 269 22.76 -2.88 7.70
N ASN A 270 22.70 -2.96 6.38
CA ASN A 270 23.77 -2.60 5.46
C ASN A 270 25.12 -3.31 5.71
N LYS A 271 25.10 -4.47 6.41
CA LYS A 271 26.28 -5.30 6.65
C LYS A 271 26.57 -6.25 5.48
N LEU A 272 25.57 -6.53 4.65
CA LEU A 272 25.74 -7.29 3.41
C LEU A 272 25.95 -6.34 2.25
N ASN A 273 26.81 -6.76 1.30
CA ASN A 273 26.99 -6.03 0.05
C ASN A 273 25.66 -5.97 -0.71
N ILE A 274 25.28 -4.78 -1.17
CA ILE A 274 24.01 -4.50 -1.87
C ILE A 274 23.77 -5.41 -3.07
N TRP A 275 24.84 -5.90 -3.72
CA TRP A 275 24.76 -6.84 -4.84
C TRP A 275 24.12 -8.19 -4.46
N TYR A 276 24.36 -8.71 -3.25
CA TYR A 276 23.72 -9.94 -2.80
C TYR A 276 22.22 -9.74 -2.58
N ILE A 277 21.82 -8.60 -2.03
CA ILE A 277 20.42 -8.27 -1.80
C ILE A 277 19.70 -8.09 -3.14
N ARG A 278 20.33 -7.43 -4.11
CA ARG A 278 19.81 -7.34 -5.49
C ARG A 278 19.62 -8.71 -6.12
N ALA A 279 20.58 -9.62 -5.97
CA ALA A 279 20.46 -10.99 -6.45
C ALA A 279 19.28 -11.73 -5.80
N ILE A 280 19.07 -11.56 -4.49
CA ILE A 280 17.90 -12.12 -3.78
C ILE A 280 16.59 -11.56 -4.36
N VAL A 281 16.50 -10.26 -4.60
CA VAL A 281 15.30 -9.65 -5.20
C VAL A 281 15.05 -10.20 -6.61
N VAL A 282 16.09 -10.40 -7.42
CA VAL A 282 15.94 -11.06 -8.73
C VAL A 282 15.42 -12.49 -8.61
N LEU A 283 15.91 -13.26 -7.62
CA LEU A 283 15.38 -14.59 -7.36
C LEU A 283 13.91 -14.56 -6.90
N ILE A 284 13.50 -13.53 -6.16
CA ILE A 284 12.11 -13.33 -5.74
C ILE A 284 11.20 -13.00 -6.94
N ILE A 285 11.70 -12.36 -8.01
CA ILE A 285 10.89 -12.06 -9.21
C ILE A 285 10.37 -13.34 -9.89
N ILE A 286 11.11 -14.45 -9.81
CA ILE A 286 10.72 -15.73 -10.43
C ILE A 286 9.37 -16.23 -9.87
N PRO A 287 9.19 -16.42 -8.54
CA PRO A 287 7.89 -16.78 -8.00
C PRO A 287 6.85 -15.67 -8.17
N VAL A 288 7.24 -14.39 -8.24
CA VAL A 288 6.30 -13.30 -8.56
C VAL A 288 5.64 -13.53 -9.92
N ILE A 289 6.43 -13.81 -10.98
CA ILE A 289 5.91 -14.10 -12.31
C ILE A 289 4.99 -15.33 -12.28
N ALA A 290 5.42 -16.41 -11.60
CA ALA A 290 4.64 -17.65 -11.54
C ALA A 290 3.28 -17.46 -10.86
N ILE A 291 3.20 -16.64 -9.81
CA ILE A 291 1.94 -16.32 -9.12
C ILE A 291 1.11 -15.35 -9.98
N ALA A 292 1.73 -14.34 -10.58
CA ALA A 292 1.05 -13.33 -11.38
C ALA A 292 0.30 -13.94 -12.58
N LEU A 293 0.84 -15.00 -13.20
CA LEU A 293 0.17 -15.75 -14.28
C LEU A 293 -1.07 -16.53 -13.83
N LYS A 294 -1.14 -16.89 -12.55
CA LYS A 294 -2.25 -17.65 -11.96
C LYS A 294 -3.23 -16.77 -11.20
N ALA A 295 -2.90 -15.49 -11.01
CA ALA A 295 -3.68 -14.57 -10.21
C ALA A 295 -4.96 -14.18 -10.96
N PRO A 296 -6.15 -14.54 -10.44
CA PRO A 296 -7.41 -14.25 -11.12
C PRO A 296 -7.79 -12.77 -11.00
N SER A 297 -7.37 -12.07 -9.94
CA SER A 297 -7.77 -10.69 -9.68
C SER A 297 -6.66 -9.88 -9.00
N VAL A 298 -6.30 -8.76 -9.63
CA VAL A 298 -5.37 -7.76 -9.08
C VAL A 298 -5.93 -7.15 -7.80
N LEU A 299 -7.23 -6.82 -7.80
CA LEU A 299 -7.92 -6.23 -6.65
C LEU A 299 -7.90 -7.16 -5.44
N GLN A 300 -8.08 -8.47 -5.66
CA GLN A 300 -8.01 -9.45 -4.57
C GLN A 300 -6.63 -9.45 -3.90
N ILE A 301 -5.55 -9.40 -4.69
CA ILE A 301 -4.18 -9.36 -4.14
C ILE A 301 -4.01 -8.11 -3.25
N TRP A 302 -4.53 -6.96 -3.68
CA TRP A 302 -4.48 -5.72 -2.88
C TRP A 302 -5.27 -5.84 -1.58
N LEU A 303 -6.44 -6.48 -1.60
CA LEU A 303 -7.22 -6.67 -0.37
C LEU A 303 -6.51 -7.56 0.64
N ILE A 304 -5.75 -8.57 0.20
CA ILE A 304 -4.94 -9.40 1.09
C ILE A 304 -3.87 -8.54 1.77
N THR A 305 -3.15 -7.71 1.02
CA THR A 305 -2.15 -6.81 1.60
C THR A 305 -2.78 -5.79 2.53
N ASP A 306 -3.92 -5.23 2.15
CA ASP A 306 -4.62 -4.24 2.94
C ASP A 306 -5.14 -4.84 4.26
N LEU A 307 -5.54 -6.11 4.27
CA LEU A 307 -5.95 -6.80 5.49
C LEU A 307 -4.78 -6.98 6.46
N ILE A 308 -3.60 -7.34 5.96
CA ILE A 308 -2.36 -7.45 6.75
C ILE A 308 -1.99 -6.08 7.35
N SER A 309 -2.11 -5.02 6.55
CA SER A 309 -1.87 -3.64 6.95
C SER A 309 -2.87 -3.17 8.01
N ALA A 310 -4.15 -3.43 7.80
CA ALA A 310 -5.22 -3.08 8.72
C ALA A 310 -5.10 -3.80 10.07
N ALA A 311 -4.56 -5.01 10.09
CA ALA A 311 -4.26 -5.71 11.34
C ALA A 311 -3.05 -5.10 12.08
N THR A 312 -2.00 -4.69 11.36
CA THR A 312 -0.72 -4.33 11.97
C THR A 312 -0.59 -2.85 12.35
N ILE A 313 -1.06 -1.94 11.50
CA ILE A 313 -0.80 -0.50 11.65
C ILE A 313 -1.53 0.15 12.84
N PRO A 314 -2.81 -0.15 13.14
CA PRO A 314 -3.51 0.50 14.26
C PRO A 314 -2.79 0.34 15.61
N VAL A 315 -2.29 -0.86 15.91
CA VAL A 315 -1.54 -1.12 17.15
C VAL A 315 -0.15 -0.50 17.15
N LEU A 316 0.45 -0.30 15.98
CA LEU A 316 1.74 0.38 15.84
C LEU A 316 1.62 1.89 16.06
N VAL A 317 0.55 2.51 15.55
CA VAL A 317 0.31 3.96 15.62
C VAL A 317 0.03 4.43 17.06
N ILE A 318 -0.44 3.57 17.97
CA ILE A 318 -0.67 3.93 19.39
C ILE A 318 0.57 4.55 20.04
N GLY A 319 1.77 4.02 19.76
CA GLY A 319 3.01 4.57 20.33
C GLY A 319 3.48 5.88 19.71
N LEU A 320 2.80 6.41 18.68
CA LEU A 320 2.96 7.80 18.26
C LEU A 320 2.34 8.77 19.27
N ILE A 321 1.48 8.31 20.19
CA ILE A 321 0.92 9.16 21.24
C ILE A 321 1.83 9.09 22.48
N ASP A 322 2.46 10.20 22.86
CA ASP A 322 3.45 10.26 23.95
C ASP A 322 2.88 9.85 25.32
N LYS A 323 1.56 9.94 25.48
CA LYS A 323 0.85 9.50 26.70
C LYS A 323 0.86 7.97 26.85
N PHE A 324 1.04 7.21 25.77
CA PHE A 324 1.06 5.75 25.78
C PHE A 324 2.49 5.19 25.91
N TYR A 325 3.27 5.73 26.85
CA TYR A 325 4.65 5.27 27.13
C TYR A 325 4.69 3.80 27.60
N TRP A 326 3.63 3.33 28.27
CA TRP A 326 3.44 1.94 28.67
C TRP A 326 3.28 0.93 27.52
N TRP A 327 3.07 1.37 26.27
CA TRP A 327 2.89 0.49 25.11
C TRP A 327 4.26 0.02 24.60
N HIS A 328 4.51 -1.29 24.59
CA HIS A 328 5.78 -1.89 24.18
C HIS A 328 5.63 -2.64 22.85
N GLY A 329 6.76 -3.10 22.31
CA GLY A 329 6.78 -3.84 21.05
C GLY A 329 6.07 -5.20 21.09
N PHE A 330 5.99 -5.81 22.27
CA PHE A 330 5.29 -7.08 22.46
C PHE A 330 3.79 -6.95 22.12
N GLU A 331 3.14 -5.88 22.59
CA GLU A 331 1.75 -5.58 22.29
C GLU A 331 1.51 -5.34 20.80
N VAL A 332 2.47 -4.73 20.11
CA VAL A 332 2.39 -4.49 18.65
C VAL A 332 2.42 -5.81 17.87
N VAL A 333 3.35 -6.72 18.21
CA VAL A 333 3.48 -8.01 17.52
C VAL A 333 2.29 -8.92 17.82
N VAL A 334 1.91 -9.05 19.09
CA VAL A 334 0.76 -9.88 19.48
C VAL A 334 -0.55 -9.29 18.96
N GLY A 335 -0.69 -7.96 18.98
CA GLY A 335 -1.82 -7.27 18.38
C GLY A 335 -1.92 -7.51 16.88
N GLY A 336 -0.83 -7.31 16.13
CA GLY A 336 -0.84 -7.50 14.68
C GLY A 336 -1.19 -8.94 14.27
N LEU A 337 -0.54 -9.94 14.88
CA LEU A 337 -0.86 -11.36 14.65
C LEU A 337 -2.26 -11.73 15.14
N GLY A 338 -2.67 -11.16 16.27
CA GLY A 338 -4.01 -11.33 16.84
C GLY A 338 -5.11 -10.75 15.95
N GLY A 339 -4.84 -9.65 15.23
CA GLY A 339 -5.75 -9.08 14.24
C GLY A 339 -6.02 -10.06 13.10
N ILE A 340 -4.96 -10.64 12.52
CA ILE A 340 -5.07 -11.67 11.47
C ILE A 340 -5.84 -12.90 12.01
N LEU A 341 -5.51 -13.35 13.23
CA LEU A 341 -6.22 -14.46 13.87
C LEU A 341 -7.70 -14.13 14.12
N THR A 342 -8.03 -12.89 14.45
CA THR A 342 -9.42 -12.46 14.68
C THR A 342 -10.23 -12.51 13.40
N VAL A 343 -9.64 -12.21 12.24
CA VAL A 343 -10.29 -12.41 10.95
C VAL A 343 -10.61 -13.89 10.71
N PHE A 344 -9.66 -14.78 11.02
CA PHE A 344 -9.89 -16.22 10.92
C PHE A 344 -11.00 -16.69 11.88
N ILE A 345 -10.98 -16.25 13.14
CA ILE A 345 -12.03 -16.56 14.12
C ILE A 345 -13.39 -16.05 13.63
N PHE A 346 -13.44 -14.82 13.12
CA PHE A 346 -14.66 -14.25 12.53
C PHE A 346 -15.16 -15.11 11.36
N GLY A 347 -14.27 -15.51 10.45
CA GLY A 347 -14.60 -16.41 9.34
C GLY A 347 -15.16 -17.75 9.81
N CYS A 348 -14.56 -18.35 10.84
CA CYS A 348 -15.04 -19.61 11.43
C CYS A 348 -16.44 -19.47 12.02
N VAL A 349 -16.73 -18.35 12.68
CA VAL A 349 -18.05 -18.08 13.27
C VAL A 349 -19.08 -17.76 12.19
N TYR A 350 -18.70 -16.98 11.17
CA TYR A 350 -19.60 -16.54 10.10
C TYR A 350 -19.98 -17.67 9.14
N TYR A 351 -19.02 -18.50 8.74
CA TYR A 351 -19.23 -19.59 7.79
C TYR A 351 -19.44 -20.96 8.45
N GLY A 352 -19.10 -21.11 9.73
CA GLY A 352 -19.18 -22.40 10.43
C GLY A 352 -18.10 -23.41 10.02
N ASN A 353 -17.14 -23.03 9.17
CA ASN A 353 -16.09 -23.91 8.65
C ASN A 353 -14.70 -23.20 8.65
N ALA A 354 -13.68 -23.92 9.09
CA ALA A 354 -12.29 -23.46 9.10
C ALA A 354 -11.69 -23.27 7.70
N GLN A 355 -12.14 -24.04 6.71
CA GLN A 355 -11.66 -23.87 5.33
C GLN A 355 -12.09 -22.53 4.75
N GLU A 356 -13.38 -22.21 4.82
CA GLU A 356 -13.92 -20.92 4.33
C GLU A 356 -13.36 -19.73 5.11
N ALA A 357 -13.03 -19.92 6.40
CA ALA A 357 -12.32 -18.93 7.19
C ALA A 357 -10.89 -18.65 6.67
N GLY A 358 -10.18 -19.69 6.23
CA GLY A 358 -8.88 -19.55 5.58
C GLY A 358 -8.99 -18.86 4.22
N GLU A 359 -10.03 -19.19 3.44
CA GLU A 359 -10.34 -18.54 2.17
C GLU A 359 -10.70 -17.05 2.35
N LEU A 360 -11.32 -16.69 3.49
CA LEU A 360 -11.61 -15.30 3.85
C LEU A 360 -10.34 -14.48 4.14
N LEU A 361 -9.30 -15.08 4.74
CA LEU A 361 -8.00 -14.40 4.91
C LEU A 361 -7.37 -14.02 3.57
N LEU A 362 -7.62 -14.84 2.54
CA LEU A 362 -7.20 -14.59 1.17
C LEU A 362 -8.24 -13.80 0.35
N VAL A 363 -9.34 -13.38 0.99
CA VAL A 363 -10.48 -12.69 0.39
C VAL A 363 -10.90 -13.37 -0.93
N GLN A 364 -10.96 -14.71 -0.96
CA GLN A 364 -11.15 -15.48 -2.21
C GLN A 364 -12.47 -15.20 -2.90
N LYS A 365 -13.54 -14.95 -2.14
CA LYS A 365 -14.85 -14.56 -2.68
C LYS A 365 -14.87 -13.10 -3.17
N GLY A 366 -13.76 -12.36 -3.01
CA GLY A 366 -13.60 -10.98 -3.45
C GLY A 366 -14.47 -10.00 -2.66
N LEU A 367 -14.56 -8.76 -3.19
CA LEU A 367 -15.46 -7.73 -2.68
C LEU A 367 -16.90 -7.87 -3.20
N TYR A 368 -17.10 -8.59 -4.30
CA TYR A 368 -18.38 -8.64 -5.01
C TYR A 368 -19.27 -9.81 -4.60
N GLY A 369 -18.87 -10.60 -3.60
CA GLY A 369 -19.77 -11.52 -2.93
C GLY A 369 -20.91 -10.71 -2.30
N ASN A 370 -22.17 -11.10 -2.56
CA ASN A 370 -23.35 -10.48 -1.93
C ASN A 370 -23.45 -10.86 -0.43
N ASP A 371 -22.37 -10.69 0.32
CA ASP A 371 -22.25 -11.04 1.73
C ASP A 371 -21.56 -9.93 2.54
N TRP A 372 -21.54 -10.10 3.86
CA TRP A 372 -20.90 -9.19 4.80
C TRP A 372 -19.51 -9.67 5.24
N SER A 373 -18.97 -10.70 4.58
CA SER A 373 -17.76 -11.36 5.05
C SER A 373 -16.52 -10.49 4.87
N ALA A 374 -16.37 -9.85 3.71
CA ALA A 374 -15.27 -8.92 3.44
C ALA A 374 -15.33 -7.71 4.38
N PHE A 375 -16.52 -7.11 4.56
CA PHE A 375 -16.71 -6.02 5.52
C PHE A 375 -16.34 -6.44 6.94
N GLY A 376 -16.83 -7.61 7.38
CA GLY A 376 -16.53 -8.16 8.69
C GLY A 376 -15.05 -8.41 8.90
N ALA A 377 -14.32 -8.91 7.89
CA ALA A 377 -12.88 -9.10 7.94
C ALA A 377 -12.12 -7.78 8.16
N PHE A 378 -12.47 -6.73 7.42
CA PHE A 378 -11.83 -5.41 7.55
C PHE A 378 -12.20 -4.65 8.82
N VAL A 379 -13.28 -5.01 9.51
CA VAL A 379 -13.58 -4.55 10.87
C VAL A 379 -12.86 -5.40 11.91
N ALA A 380 -12.86 -6.72 11.74
CA ALA A 380 -12.27 -7.69 12.66
C ALA A 380 -10.75 -7.55 12.75
N ALA A 381 -10.06 -7.22 11.66
CA ALA A 381 -8.61 -7.03 11.64
C ALA A 381 -8.13 -5.90 12.59
N PRO A 382 -8.57 -4.63 12.44
CA PRO A 382 -8.14 -3.54 13.31
C PRO A 382 -8.73 -3.63 14.73
N VAL A 383 -9.96 -4.08 14.89
CA VAL A 383 -10.57 -4.22 16.23
C VAL A 383 -9.92 -5.38 16.98
N GLY A 384 -9.74 -6.52 16.31
CA GLY A 384 -9.03 -7.67 16.85
C GLY A 384 -7.61 -7.32 17.25
N SER A 385 -6.87 -6.59 16.42
CA SER A 385 -5.50 -6.24 16.76
C SER A 385 -5.41 -5.38 18.01
N LEU A 386 -6.31 -4.42 18.18
CA LEU A 386 -6.40 -3.62 19.40
C LEU A 386 -6.76 -4.47 20.63
N LEU A 387 -7.74 -5.38 20.52
CA LEU A 387 -8.15 -6.25 21.63
C LEU A 387 -7.03 -7.19 22.07
N TRP A 388 -6.36 -7.85 21.12
CA TRP A 388 -5.21 -8.70 21.40
C TRP A 388 -4.03 -7.91 21.95
N GLY A 389 -3.77 -6.70 21.45
CA GLY A 389 -2.75 -5.80 21.99
C GLY A 389 -3.03 -5.41 23.44
N LEU A 390 -4.28 -5.06 23.76
CA LEU A 390 -4.72 -4.76 25.14
C LEU A 390 -4.65 -5.99 26.05
N GLY A 391 -5.02 -7.17 25.54
CA GLY A 391 -4.86 -8.43 26.25
C GLY A 391 -3.40 -8.75 26.56
N ALA A 392 -2.51 -8.59 25.57
CA ALA A 392 -1.07 -8.77 25.73
C ALA A 392 -0.48 -7.80 26.77
N MET A 393 -0.94 -6.54 26.77
CA MET A 393 -0.60 -5.54 27.77
C MET A 393 -1.02 -5.99 29.17
N ALA A 394 -2.28 -6.44 29.34
CA ALA A 394 -2.79 -6.91 30.62
C ALA A 394 -2.00 -8.10 31.15
N VAL A 395 -1.66 -9.06 30.29
CA VAL A 395 -0.83 -10.22 30.64
C VAL A 395 0.56 -9.78 31.08
N ARG A 396 1.22 -8.90 30.33
CA ARG A 396 2.56 -8.39 30.67
C ARG A 396 2.55 -7.65 32.01
N ILE A 397 1.61 -6.73 32.22
CA ILE A 397 1.49 -5.95 33.44
C ILE A 397 1.21 -6.87 34.63
N THR A 398 0.31 -7.83 34.48
CA THR A 398 -0.01 -8.80 35.53
C THR A 398 1.21 -9.66 35.87
N PHE A 399 1.96 -10.13 34.87
CA PHE A 399 3.19 -10.88 35.09
C PHE A 399 4.25 -10.05 35.81
N GLN A 400 4.47 -8.80 35.40
CA GLN A 400 5.42 -7.89 36.05
C GLN A 400 5.01 -7.55 37.49
N TYR A 401 3.71 -7.40 37.75
CA TYR A 401 3.17 -7.20 39.10
C TYR A 401 3.38 -8.43 40.00
N VAL A 402 3.05 -9.63 39.51
CA VAL A 402 3.27 -10.88 40.25
C VAL A 402 4.76 -11.11 40.50
N TYR A 403 5.61 -10.89 39.49
CA TYR A 403 7.06 -11.03 39.62
C TYR A 403 7.65 -10.07 40.65
N ALA A 404 7.23 -8.79 40.62
CA ALA A 404 7.65 -7.78 41.59
C ALA A 404 7.22 -8.16 43.02
N LYS A 405 5.98 -8.65 43.18
CA LYS A 405 5.44 -9.10 44.47
C LYS A 405 6.16 -10.34 45.03
N VAL A 406 6.53 -11.29 44.17
CA VAL A 406 7.26 -12.51 44.57
C VAL A 406 8.72 -12.21 44.92
N ARG A 407 9.38 -11.29 44.21
CA ARG A 407 10.78 -10.91 44.43
C ARG A 407 10.98 -9.79 45.45
N GLY A 408 9.91 -9.16 45.92
CA GLY A 408 9.97 -8.00 46.83
C GLY A 408 10.53 -6.72 46.18
N HIS A 409 10.51 -6.62 44.85
CA HIS A 409 10.94 -5.42 44.13
C HIS A 409 9.78 -4.44 43.90
N ARG A 410 10.10 -3.16 43.67
CA ARG A 410 9.13 -2.13 43.30
C ARG A 410 8.55 -2.41 41.91
N PHE A 411 7.26 -2.13 41.73
CA PHE A 411 6.58 -2.26 40.45
C PHE A 411 6.83 -1.00 39.60
N ASP A 412 7.73 -1.11 38.63
CA ASP A 412 8.17 0.03 37.81
C ASP A 412 7.61 0.00 36.36
N ALA A 413 6.72 -0.94 36.05
CA ALA A 413 6.22 -1.18 34.69
C ALA A 413 5.41 -0.01 34.08
N LEU A 414 4.90 0.89 34.93
CA LEU A 414 4.13 2.07 34.55
C LEU A 414 4.87 3.38 34.84
N ASP A 415 6.15 3.31 35.19
CA ASP A 415 6.95 4.49 35.38
C ASP A 415 7.32 5.09 34.02
N ARG A 416 7.28 6.42 33.93
CA ARG A 416 7.66 7.13 32.71
C ARG A 416 9.15 6.90 32.46
N PRO A 417 9.57 6.59 31.22
CA PRO A 417 10.99 6.54 30.90
C PRO A 417 11.62 7.91 31.21
N LEU A 418 12.69 7.91 32.01
CA LEU A 418 13.48 9.10 32.27
C LEU A 418 14.06 9.58 30.93
N ASN A 419 13.60 10.73 30.44
CA ASN A 419 14.19 11.40 29.29
C ASN A 419 15.62 11.83 29.66
N LEU A 420 16.60 10.97 29.40
CA LEU A 420 18.01 11.36 29.32
C LEU A 420 18.23 12.14 28.02
N ARG A 421 17.61 13.32 27.89
CA ARG A 421 18.15 14.35 27.00
C ARG A 421 19.32 14.98 27.75
N PRO A 422 20.54 15.04 27.18
CA PRO A 422 21.55 15.93 27.73
C PRO A 422 20.93 17.33 27.75
N ALA A 423 20.98 18.00 28.90
CA ALA A 423 20.56 19.38 29.03
C ALA A 423 21.38 20.24 28.06
N SER A 424 20.85 20.51 26.88
CA SER A 424 21.36 21.57 26.02
C SER A 424 21.04 22.87 26.75
N ARG A 425 22.12 23.54 27.19
CA ARG A 425 22.13 24.83 27.88
C ARG A 425 21.09 25.79 27.29
N GLU A 426 20.28 26.35 28.18
CA GLU A 426 19.61 27.64 27.98
C GLU A 426 20.68 28.67 27.63
N ASP A 427 20.79 29.02 26.35
CA ASP A 427 21.30 30.30 25.86
C ASP A 427 20.88 30.40 24.38
N ASP A 428 19.59 30.72 24.18
CA ASP A 428 19.04 31.10 22.87
C ASP A 428 19.66 32.44 22.44
N THR A 429 20.72 32.36 21.65
CA THR A 429 21.02 33.37 20.64
C THR A 429 20.68 32.78 19.27
N PRO A 430 19.87 33.44 18.44
CA PRO A 430 19.48 32.91 17.14
C PRO A 430 20.68 32.97 16.21
N SER A 431 21.45 31.88 16.14
CA SER A 431 22.47 31.70 15.11
C SER A 431 21.79 31.17 13.85
N GLU A 432 21.44 32.11 12.97
CA GLU A 432 21.34 31.86 11.54
C GLU A 432 22.58 31.08 11.05
N ASN A 433 22.35 30.18 10.09
CA ASN A 433 23.35 29.49 9.29
C ASN A 433 24.19 28.43 10.01
N LEU A 434 23.65 27.20 10.00
CA LEU A 434 24.44 25.99 9.73
C LEU A 434 23.54 24.99 9.02
N VAL A 435 23.36 25.26 7.72
CA VAL A 435 23.05 24.21 6.74
C VAL A 435 24.09 23.13 6.94
N SER A 436 23.68 22.00 7.51
CA SER A 436 24.49 20.78 7.52
C SER A 436 24.80 20.41 6.07
N GLN A 437 25.96 20.85 5.60
CA GLN A 437 26.68 20.31 4.46
C GLN A 437 27.21 18.93 4.85
N THR A 438 26.32 18.00 5.15
CA THR A 438 26.59 16.58 4.89
C THR A 438 25.33 16.02 4.27
N ALA A 439 25.17 16.27 2.97
CA ALA A 439 24.35 15.41 2.15
C ALA A 439 24.87 13.99 2.41
N GLY A 440 24.05 13.15 3.05
CA GLY A 440 24.32 11.74 3.17
C GLY A 440 24.65 11.24 1.77
N LYS A 441 25.92 10.85 1.58
CA LYS A 441 26.42 10.26 0.34
C LYS A 441 25.82 8.86 0.18
N PHE A 442 24.51 8.75 -0.03
CA PHE A 442 23.86 7.54 -0.53
C PHE A 442 22.55 7.93 -1.21
N PHE A 443 22.70 8.41 -2.45
CA PHE A 443 21.68 8.42 -3.49
C PHE A 443 22.36 8.15 -4.81
#